data_AF-A0A1P8YK28-F1
#
_entry.id   AF-A0A1P8YK28-F1
#
_cell.length_a   1.000
_cell.length_b   1.000
_cell.length_c   1.000
_cell.angle_alpha   90.00
_cell.angle_beta   90.00
_cell.angle_gamma   90.00
#
_symmetry.space_group_name_H-M   'P 1'
#
loop_
_entity.id
_entity.type
_entity.pdbx_description
1 polymer ?
#
loop_
_entity_poly.entity_id
_entity_poly.type
_entity_poly.pdbx_seq_one_letter_code
_entity_poly.pdbx_strand_id
1 'polypeptide(L)' 'MLGYQSLSFHDALYVRQVLGLRPAPEFEAWLHRLGMTDAAGRVLPVDAAASPLRALTGAL' A
#
# COMPACT_ATOMS: atom_id res chain seq x y z
N MET A 1 12.66 2.61 -23.53
CA MET A 1 12.08 3.51 -22.50
C MET A 1 11.79 2.65 -21.29
N LEU A 2 12.51 2.84 -20.18
CA LEU A 2 12.33 2.02 -18.97
C LEU A 2 10.89 2.23 -18.47
N GLY A 3 10.11 1.15 -18.35
CA GLY A 3 8.68 1.17 -18.03
C GLY A 3 8.37 1.56 -16.58
N TYR A 4 8.77 2.76 -16.16
CA TYR A 4 8.54 3.29 -14.82
C TYR A 4 7.07 3.61 -14.51
N GLN A 5 6.18 3.56 -15.51
CA GLN A 5 4.78 3.97 -15.37
C GLN A 5 3.86 2.91 -14.77
N SER A 6 4.31 1.67 -14.61
CA SER A 6 3.57 0.70 -13.80
C SER A 6 4.51 0.01 -12.84
N LEU A 7 4.43 0.41 -11.57
CA LEU A 7 5.02 -0.35 -10.49
C LEU A 7 4.07 -1.51 -10.05
N SER A 8 2.86 -1.60 -10.62
CA SER A 8 1.85 -2.66 -10.40
C SER A 8 1.61 -3.04 -8.92
N PHE A 9 1.78 -2.08 -8.01
CA PHE A 9 1.62 -2.33 -6.58
C PHE A 9 0.20 -2.78 -6.23
N HIS A 10 -0.83 -2.21 -6.89
CA HIS A 10 -2.22 -2.61 -6.70
C HIS A 10 -2.48 -4.03 -7.21
N ASP A 11 -1.88 -4.41 -8.34
CA ASP A 11 -2.06 -5.75 -8.94
C ASP A 11 -1.49 -6.84 -8.03
N ALA A 12 -0.32 -6.60 -7.44
CA ALA A 12 0.31 -7.54 -6.52
C ALA A 12 -0.54 -7.76 -5.25
N LEU A 13 -1.18 -6.70 -4.73
CA LEU A 13 -2.11 -6.81 -3.60
C LEU A 13 -3.39 -7.56 -4.00
N TYR A 14 -3.93 -7.26 -5.19
CA TYR A 14 -5.13 -7.91 -5.70
C TYR A 14 -4.92 -9.43 -5.87
N VAL A 15 -3.83 -9.85 -6.50
CA VAL A 15 -3.51 -11.28 -6.69
C VAL A 15 -3.39 -12.00 -5.35
N ARG A 16 -2.73 -11.39 -4.36
CA ARG A 16 -2.63 -11.95 -3.00
C ARG A 16 -4.00 -12.14 -2.37
N GLN A 17 -4.89 -11.15 -2.48
CA GLN A 17 -6.24 -11.24 -1.95
C GLN A 17 -7.06 -12.34 -2.63
N VAL A 18 -7.05 -12.40 -3.96
CA VAL A 18 -7.83 -13.39 -4.73
C VAL A 18 -7.35 -14.81 -4.47
N LEU A 19 -6.04 -15.01 -4.32
CA LEU A 19 -5.44 -16.32 -4.09
C LEU A 19 -5.28 -16.69 -2.60
N GLY A 20 -5.66 -15.81 -1.67
CA GLY A 20 -5.47 -16.03 -0.23
C GLY A 20 -4.00 -16.12 0.19
N LEU A 21 -3.09 -15.47 -0.54
CA LEU A 21 -1.66 -15.47 -0.27
C LEU A 21 -1.28 -14.33 0.67
N ARG A 22 -0.28 -14.58 1.52
CA ARG A 22 0.29 -13.58 2.43
C ARG A 22 1.66 -13.12 1.95
N PRO A 23 2.13 -11.94 2.38
CA PRO A 23 3.52 -11.54 2.18
C PRO A 23 4.49 -12.47 2.95
N ALA A 24 5.80 -12.34 2.68
CA ALA A 24 6.80 -13.02 3.50
C ALA A 24 6.67 -12.61 4.98
N PRO A 25 6.88 -13.52 5.95
CA PRO A 25 6.59 -13.27 7.37
C PRO A 25 7.28 -12.03 7.95
N GLU A 26 8.55 -11.80 7.58
CA GLU A 26 9.34 -10.66 8.04
C GLU A 26 8.79 -9.34 7.50
N PHE A 27 8.32 -9.36 6.25
CA PHE A 27 7.73 -8.20 5.58
C PHE A 27 6.33 -7.90 6.11
N GLU A 28 5.52 -8.93 6.34
CA GLU A 28 4.20 -8.79 6.98
C GLU A 28 4.34 -8.19 8.38
N ALA A 29 5.26 -8.71 9.20
CA ALA A 29 5.53 -8.15 10.53
C ALA A 29 6.02 -6.70 10.48
N TRP A 30 6.83 -6.35 9.48
CA TRP A 30 7.28 -4.98 9.28
C TRP A 30 6.13 -4.04 8.89
N LEU A 31 5.28 -4.42 7.94
CA LEU A 31 4.10 -3.65 7.54
C LEU A 31 3.13 -3.43 8.71
N HIS A 32 2.90 -4.47 9.52
CA HIS A 32 2.04 -4.37 10.70
C HIS A 32 2.63 -3.39 11.74
N ARG A 33 3.94 -3.44 12.00
CA ARG A 33 4.59 -2.47 12.91
C ARG A 33 4.50 -1.03 12.44
N LEU A 34 4.46 -0.81 11.12
CA LEU A 34 4.26 0.51 10.54
C LEU A 34 2.80 0.98 10.55
N GLY A 35 1.86 0.13 10.98
CA GLY A 35 0.43 0.43 10.92
C GLY A 35 -0.08 0.53 9.48
N MET A 36 0.55 -0.19 8.54
CA MET A 36 0.14 -0.19 7.12
C MET A 36 -0.85 -1.31 6.78
N THR A 37 -0.92 -2.36 7.61
CA THR A 37 -1.79 -3.52 7.38
C THR A 37 -2.61 -3.91 8.60
N ASP A 38 -3.79 -4.50 8.38
CA ASP A 38 -4.60 -5.11 9.44
C ASP A 38 -4.05 -6.47 9.91
N ALA A 39 -4.70 -7.08 10.91
CA ALA A 39 -4.35 -8.40 11.43
C ALA A 39 -4.51 -9.53 10.40
N ALA A 40 -5.24 -9.29 9.30
CA ALA A 40 -5.42 -10.22 8.19
C ALA A 40 -4.42 -9.95 7.04
N GLY A 41 -3.46 -9.03 7.22
CA GLY A 41 -2.43 -8.70 6.23
C GLY A 41 -2.92 -7.82 5.08
N ARG A 42 -4.11 -7.21 5.19
CA ARG A 42 -4.64 -6.30 4.17
C ARG A 42 -4.13 -4.89 4.39
N VAL A 43 -3.74 -4.22 3.30
CA VAL A 43 -3.30 -2.82 3.33
C VAL A 43 -4.47 -1.93 3.75
N LEU A 44 -4.23 -1.07 4.74
CA LEU A 44 -5.25 -0.16 5.25
C LEU A 44 -5.52 0.96 4.24
N PRO A 45 -6.79 1.39 4.10
CA PRO A 45 -7.11 2.55 3.28
C PRO A 45 -6.47 3.81 3.88
N VAL A 46 -5.82 4.60 3.04
CA VAL A 46 -5.26 5.90 3.42
C VAL A 46 -6.20 6.99 2.93
N ASP A 47 -6.66 7.84 3.85
CA ASP A 47 -7.41 9.04 3.47
C ASP A 47 -6.45 10.07 2.85
N ALA A 48 -6.54 10.23 1.53
CA ALA A 48 -5.76 11.21 0.80
C ALA A 48 -6.08 12.65 1.23
N ALA A 49 -7.29 12.94 1.72
CA ALA A 49 -7.67 14.26 2.18
C ALA A 49 -7.01 14.66 3.51
N ALA A 50 -6.64 13.67 4.33
CA ALA A 50 -5.89 13.83 5.56
C ALA A 50 -4.36 13.90 5.35
N SER A 51 -3.89 13.70 4.11
CA SER A 51 -2.46 13.72 3.81
C SER A 51 -1.86 15.11 4.02
N PRO A 52 -0.74 15.25 4.75
CA PRO A 52 0.01 16.51 4.85
C PRO A 52 0.44 17.06 3.49
N LEU A 53 0.60 16.17 2.49
CA LEU A 53 0.97 16.56 1.12
C LEU A 53 -0.14 17.35 0.41
N ARG A 54 -1.37 17.31 0.91
CA ARG A 54 -2.47 18.13 0.40
C ARG A 54 -2.17 19.63 0.50
N ALA A 55 -1.37 20.06 1.48
CA ALA A 55 -0.93 21.45 1.56
C ALA A 55 -0.09 21.89 0.34
N LEU A 56 0.57 20.95 -0.34
CA LEU A 56 1.38 21.21 -1.53
C LEU A 56 0.53 21.40 -2.80
N THR A 57 -0.71 20.92 -2.81
CA THR A 57 -1.61 21.05 -3.97
C THR A 57 -2.48 22.30 -3.94
N GLY A 58 -2.54 23.00 -2.79
CA GLY A 58 -3.35 24.21 -2.59
C GLY A 58 -2.57 25.54 -2.70
N ALA A 59 -1.31 25.52 -3.11
CA ALA A 59 -0.45 26.71 -3.21
C ALA A 59 -0.33 27.30 -4.64
N LEU A 60 -1.35 27.09 -5.49
CA LEU A 60 -1.54 27.76 -6.78
C LEU A 60 -2.84 28.56 -6.73
#